data_AF-A0A3B8WWP3-F1
#
_entry.id   AF-A0A3B8WWP3-F1
#
_cell.length_a   1.000
_cell.length_b   1.000
_cell.length_c   1.000
_cell.angle_alpha   90.00
_cell.angle_beta   90.00
_cell.angle_gamma   90.00
#
_symmetry.space_group_name_H-M   'P 1'
#
loop_
_entity.id
_entity.type
_entity.pdbx_description
1 polymer ?
#
loop_
_entity_poly.entity_id
_entity_poly.type
_entity_poly.pdbx_seq_one_letter_code
_entity_poly.pdbx_strand_id
1 'polypeptide(L)'
;MKLSQISDLNKNFGFDVAFSSVCASRFKSAADFRNRHILNYLKDEYSDFISEYQRKSYDAAAKNENSKIIWTLWLQGDSEDTQPELVRMCLRNMKKNCGSHTVKVLTADNFHHYADIPGYIMDKVKSGEITFTHLSDLIRMNLLLNHGGMWLDATIFTAKQIPEEIFDRKYFTVKHAGRDHVRNVSKERWTGFLQTSESHTILHDFIYHFFLEYWKNQKILIHYLLI
;
A
#
# COMPACT_ATOMS: atom_id res chain seq x y z
N MET A 1 22.76 3.36 -6.15
CA MET A 1 22.54 2.90 -4.75
C MET A 1 23.77 3.25 -3.93
N LYS A 2 23.61 3.81 -2.72
CA LYS A 2 24.74 4.18 -1.85
C LYS A 2 25.36 2.93 -1.21
N LEU A 3 26.64 2.97 -0.84
CA LEU A 3 27.33 1.84 -0.19
C LEU A 3 26.68 1.42 1.13
N SER A 4 26.20 2.38 1.93
CA SER A 4 25.46 2.09 3.17
C SER A 4 24.23 1.23 2.91
N GLN A 5 23.42 1.57 1.90
CA GLN A 5 22.24 0.80 1.53
C GLN A 5 22.56 -0.62 1.09
N ILE A 6 23.68 -0.83 0.39
CA ILE A 6 24.14 -2.17 -0.01
C ILE A 6 24.51 -2.99 1.23
N SER A 7 25.28 -2.39 2.14
CA SER A 7 25.66 -3.03 3.39
C SER A 7 24.43 -3.40 4.24
N ASP A 8 23.46 -2.50 4.34
CA ASP A 8 22.23 -2.72 5.09
C ASP A 8 21.41 -3.86 4.47
N LEU A 9 21.23 -3.87 3.15
CA LEU A 9 20.54 -4.98 2.45
C LEU A 9 21.25 -6.31 2.68
N ASN A 10 22.58 -6.35 2.57
CA ASN A 10 23.33 -7.59 2.77
C ASN A 10 23.22 -8.10 4.21
N LYS A 11 23.29 -7.19 5.18
CA LYS A 11 23.19 -7.52 6.60
C LYS A 11 21.81 -8.07 6.99
N ASN A 12 20.73 -7.57 6.39
CA ASN A 12 19.37 -7.94 6.78
C ASN A 12 18.77 -9.04 5.89
N PHE A 13 19.15 -9.12 4.61
CA PHE A 13 18.50 -10.01 3.63
C PHE A 13 19.48 -10.90 2.84
N GLY A 14 20.76 -10.84 3.17
CA GLY A 14 21.80 -11.66 2.55
C GLY A 14 22.33 -11.15 1.20
N PHE A 15 23.35 -11.85 0.72
CA PHE A 15 24.13 -11.44 -0.45
C PHE A 15 23.30 -11.35 -1.72
N ASP A 16 22.42 -12.32 -1.96
CA ASP A 16 21.65 -12.40 -3.20
C ASP A 16 20.68 -11.21 -3.38
N VAL A 17 19.98 -10.81 -2.32
CA VAL A 17 19.10 -9.64 -2.32
C VAL A 17 19.90 -8.36 -2.51
N ALA A 18 21.03 -8.22 -1.81
CA ALA A 18 21.88 -7.05 -1.93
C ALA A 18 22.50 -6.91 -3.33
N PHE A 19 23.09 -8.00 -3.84
CA PHE A 19 23.73 -8.05 -5.15
C PHE A 19 22.74 -7.79 -6.28
N SER A 20 21.59 -8.46 -6.27
CA SER A 20 20.56 -8.26 -7.30
C SER A 20 19.99 -6.83 -7.27
N SER A 21 19.86 -6.21 -6.09
CA SER A 21 19.48 -4.81 -5.94
C SER A 21 20.54 -3.85 -6.49
N VAL A 22 21.83 -4.16 -6.30
CA VAL A 22 22.94 -3.44 -6.92
C VAL A 22 22.84 -3.48 -8.44
N CYS A 23 22.62 -4.67 -9.03
CA CYS A 23 22.44 -4.85 -10.47
C CYS A 23 21.28 -4.02 -11.00
N ALA A 24 20.09 -4.10 -10.38
CA ALA A 24 18.91 -3.33 -10.80
C ALA A 24 19.09 -1.81 -10.66
N SER A 25 19.94 -1.35 -9.73
CA SER A 25 20.26 0.08 -9.58
C SER A 25 21.17 0.61 -10.69
N ARG A 26 21.92 -0.26 -11.37
CA ARG A 26 22.85 0.09 -12.46
C ARG A 26 22.25 -0.20 -13.85
N PHE A 27 21.52 -1.29 -13.99
CA PHE A 27 20.98 -1.77 -15.25
C PHE A 27 19.47 -1.92 -15.16
N LYS A 28 18.74 -1.18 -16.00
CA LYS A 28 17.26 -1.20 -16.00
C LYS A 28 16.70 -2.59 -16.30
N SER A 29 17.37 -3.38 -17.12
CA SER A 29 17.00 -4.76 -17.48
C SER A 29 17.09 -5.75 -16.31
N ALA A 30 17.79 -5.39 -15.22
CA ALA A 30 17.95 -6.26 -14.05
C ALA A 30 16.83 -6.11 -13.01
N ALA A 31 15.76 -5.35 -13.29
CA ALA A 31 14.64 -5.20 -12.36
C ALA A 31 13.96 -6.55 -12.04
N ASP A 32 13.69 -7.36 -13.07
CA ASP A 32 13.10 -8.69 -12.89
C ASP A 32 14.04 -9.66 -12.16
N PHE A 33 15.36 -9.51 -12.36
CA PHE A 33 16.36 -10.28 -11.64
C PHE A 33 16.30 -9.98 -10.12
N ARG A 34 16.33 -8.70 -9.73
CA ARG A 34 16.13 -8.28 -8.34
C ARG A 34 14.80 -8.74 -7.78
N ASN A 35 13.70 -8.51 -8.50
CA ASN A 35 12.35 -8.87 -8.03
C ASN A 35 12.25 -10.38 -7.76
N ARG A 36 12.91 -11.23 -8.56
CA ARG A 36 12.98 -12.68 -8.34
C ARG A 36 13.73 -13.04 -7.05
N HIS A 37 14.88 -12.44 -6.79
CA HIS A 37 15.65 -12.71 -5.57
C HIS A 37 14.94 -12.24 -4.31
N ILE A 38 14.29 -11.07 -4.36
CA ILE A 38 13.43 -10.59 -3.27
C ILE A 38 12.28 -11.57 -3.05
N LEU A 39 11.58 -11.98 -4.11
CA LEU A 39 10.45 -12.90 -3.99
C LEU A 39 10.86 -14.26 -3.41
N ASN A 40 12.02 -14.79 -3.81
CA ASN A 40 12.55 -16.03 -3.26
C ASN A 40 12.85 -15.87 -1.77
N TYR A 41 13.58 -14.82 -1.37
CA TYR A 41 13.84 -14.51 0.04
C TYR A 41 12.54 -14.44 0.86
N LEU A 42 11.53 -13.71 0.38
CA LEU A 42 10.26 -13.57 1.09
C LEU A 42 9.48 -14.89 1.17
N LYS A 43 9.53 -15.73 0.13
CA LYS A 43 8.88 -17.04 0.14
C LYS A 43 9.54 -18.00 1.12
N ASP A 44 10.86 -17.96 1.20
CA ASP A 44 11.62 -18.85 2.07
C ASP A 44 11.47 -18.41 3.54
N GLU A 45 11.71 -17.13 3.82
CA GLU A 45 11.64 -16.54 5.17
C GLU A 45 10.24 -16.60 5.78
N TYR A 46 9.19 -16.34 4.98
CA TYR A 46 7.80 -16.30 5.44
C TYR A 46 7.00 -17.52 4.96
N SER A 47 7.67 -18.64 4.72
CA SER A 47 7.06 -19.88 4.20
C SER A 47 5.92 -20.39 5.07
N ASP A 48 6.09 -20.40 6.39
CA ASP A 48 5.05 -20.82 7.35
C ASP A 48 3.82 -19.90 7.31
N PHE A 49 4.03 -18.58 7.32
CA PHE A 49 2.97 -17.58 7.20
C PHE A 49 2.20 -17.77 5.88
N ILE A 50 2.90 -17.92 4.76
CA ILE A 50 2.29 -18.12 3.45
C ILE A 50 1.49 -19.43 3.42
N SER A 51 2.03 -20.50 4.00
CA SER A 51 1.39 -21.83 4.05
C SER A 51 0.13 -21.84 4.92
N GLU A 52 0.05 -21.00 5.94
CA GLU A 52 -1.18 -20.78 6.70
C GLU A 52 -2.27 -20.18 5.81
N TYR A 53 -1.95 -19.12 5.06
CA TYR A 53 -2.91 -18.45 4.18
C TYR A 53 -3.36 -19.31 3.01
N GLN A 54 -2.51 -20.21 2.50
CA GLN A 54 -2.90 -21.21 1.48
C GLN A 54 -3.94 -22.22 1.98
N ARG A 55 -4.00 -22.46 3.30
CA ARG A 55 -4.94 -23.40 3.93
C ARG A 55 -6.22 -22.73 4.42
N LYS A 56 -6.23 -21.40 4.56
CA LYS A 56 -7.40 -20.66 5.02
C LYS A 56 -8.52 -20.73 3.98
N SER A 57 -9.70 -21.11 4.43
CA SER A 57 -10.95 -20.84 3.71
C SER A 57 -11.39 -19.43 4.10
N TYR A 58 -11.62 -18.57 3.11
CA TYR A 58 -12.21 -17.25 3.34
C TYR A 58 -13.69 -17.31 3.00
N ASP A 59 -14.51 -16.78 3.90
CA ASP A 59 -15.90 -16.51 3.58
C ASP A 59 -15.99 -15.49 2.44
N ALA A 60 -17.12 -15.49 1.75
CA ALA A 60 -17.36 -14.51 0.71
C ALA A 60 -17.25 -13.11 1.29
N ALA A 61 -16.40 -12.27 0.69
CA ALA A 61 -16.34 -10.85 0.99
C ALA A 61 -17.77 -10.27 1.03
N ALA A 62 -18.04 -9.48 2.06
CA ALA A 62 -19.37 -8.95 2.32
C ALA A 62 -19.37 -7.45 2.11
N LYS A 63 -20.38 -6.94 1.39
CA LYS A 63 -20.66 -5.50 1.36
C LYS A 63 -21.12 -5.08 2.77
N ASN A 64 -20.47 -4.06 3.32
CA ASN A 64 -20.88 -3.42 4.57
C ASN A 64 -21.36 -1.99 4.29
N GLU A 65 -21.92 -1.30 5.29
CA GLU A 65 -22.38 0.08 5.15
C GLU A 65 -21.25 1.07 4.78
N ASN A 66 -20.00 0.73 5.08
CA ASN A 66 -18.81 1.54 4.82
C ASN A 66 -18.31 1.46 3.36
N SER A 67 -18.89 0.59 2.53
CA SER A 67 -18.64 0.53 1.07
C SER A 67 -18.85 1.87 0.35
N LYS A 68 -19.51 2.83 1.01
CA LYS A 68 -19.77 4.20 0.52
C LYS A 68 -18.70 5.24 0.88
N ILE A 69 -17.58 4.84 1.49
CA ILE A 69 -16.53 5.78 1.92
C ILE A 69 -15.36 5.78 0.92
N ILE A 70 -14.90 6.98 0.59
CA ILE A 70 -13.64 7.24 -0.11
C ILE A 70 -12.62 7.73 0.92
N TRP A 71 -11.66 6.88 1.24
CA TRP A 71 -10.54 7.15 2.12
C TRP A 71 -9.41 7.85 1.37
N THR A 72 -8.88 8.92 1.97
CA THR A 72 -7.66 9.59 1.52
C THR A 72 -6.84 10.00 2.74
N LEU A 73 -5.52 10.06 2.61
CA LEU A 73 -4.62 10.36 3.73
C LEU A 73 -3.72 11.56 3.43
N TRP A 74 -3.70 12.52 4.36
CA TRP A 74 -2.72 13.59 4.42
C TRP A 74 -2.30 13.80 5.87
N LEU A 75 -1.21 13.14 6.28
CA LEU A 75 -0.80 13.08 7.69
C LEU A 75 -0.55 14.46 8.31
N GLN A 76 -0.16 15.45 7.51
CA GLN A 76 0.15 16.80 7.98
C GLN A 76 -1.09 17.59 8.43
N GLY A 77 -2.31 17.20 8.04
CA GLY A 77 -3.55 17.86 8.47
C GLY A 77 -4.60 18.08 7.37
N ASP A 78 -5.84 18.38 7.77
CA ASP A 78 -6.95 18.74 6.85
C ASP A 78 -7.31 20.23 6.98
N SER A 79 -6.31 21.11 6.86
CA SER A 79 -6.49 22.56 6.88
C SER A 79 -5.78 23.23 5.71
N GLU A 80 -6.14 24.49 5.40
CA GLU A 80 -5.49 25.23 4.32
C GLU A 80 -3.99 25.47 4.58
N ASP A 81 -3.59 25.65 5.84
CA ASP A 81 -2.19 25.89 6.24
C ASP A 81 -1.31 24.63 6.15
N THR A 82 -1.92 23.44 6.26
CA THR A 82 -1.20 22.15 6.30
C THR A 82 -1.16 21.44 4.94
N GLN A 83 -2.08 21.77 4.04
CA GLN A 83 -2.19 21.17 2.72
C GLN A 83 -1.56 22.06 1.65
N PRO A 84 -0.58 21.56 0.87
CA PRO A 84 -0.11 22.24 -0.34
C PRO A 84 -1.26 22.48 -1.33
N GLU A 85 -1.13 23.51 -2.17
CA GLU A 85 -2.17 23.89 -3.15
C GLU A 85 -2.62 22.72 -4.03
N LEU A 86 -1.68 21.90 -4.52
CA LEU A 86 -1.97 20.71 -5.30
C LEU A 86 -2.91 19.74 -4.57
N VAL A 87 -2.62 19.46 -3.29
CA VAL A 87 -3.43 18.55 -2.46
C VAL A 87 -4.82 19.14 -2.22
N ARG A 88 -4.90 20.44 -1.87
CA ARG A 88 -6.19 21.13 -1.68
C ARG A 88 -7.05 21.07 -2.94
N MET A 89 -6.46 21.30 -4.10
CA MET A 89 -7.14 21.23 -5.39
C MET A 89 -7.69 19.81 -5.64
N CYS A 90 -6.87 18.78 -5.45
CA CYS A 90 -7.28 17.39 -5.63
C CYS A 90 -8.38 17.00 -4.64
N LEU A 91 -8.27 17.34 -3.36
CA LEU A 91 -9.29 17.03 -2.34
C LEU A 91 -10.61 17.77 -2.58
N ARG A 92 -10.58 19.06 -2.95
CA ARG A 92 -11.78 19.82 -3.33
C ARG A 92 -12.48 19.18 -4.53
N ASN A 93 -11.70 18.78 -5.53
CA ASN A 93 -12.23 18.13 -6.72
C ASN A 93 -12.79 16.72 -6.41
N MET A 94 -12.11 15.95 -5.55
CA MET A 94 -12.56 14.64 -5.05
C MET A 94 -13.90 14.74 -4.32
N LYS A 95 -14.03 15.69 -3.38
CA LYS A 95 -15.28 15.99 -2.66
C LYS A 95 -16.41 16.43 -3.60
N LYS A 96 -16.11 17.13 -4.68
CA LYS A 96 -17.09 17.54 -5.70
C LYS A 96 -17.58 16.36 -6.54
N ASN A 97 -16.73 15.36 -6.77
CA ASN A 97 -16.95 14.28 -7.74
C ASN A 97 -17.17 12.90 -7.08
N CYS A 98 -17.42 12.84 -5.78
CA CYS A 98 -17.69 11.59 -5.05
C CYS A 98 -19.12 11.06 -5.21
N GLY A 99 -20.01 11.77 -5.89
CA GLY A 99 -21.40 11.33 -6.09
C GLY A 99 -22.14 11.22 -4.75
N SER A 100 -22.73 10.05 -4.48
CA SER A 100 -23.42 9.78 -3.20
C SER A 100 -22.50 9.34 -2.05
N HIS A 101 -21.19 9.25 -2.31
CA HIS A 101 -20.18 8.76 -1.38
C HIS A 101 -19.66 9.86 -0.46
N THR A 102 -19.05 9.46 0.66
CA THR A 102 -18.38 10.38 1.59
C THR A 102 -16.88 10.32 1.42
N VAL A 103 -16.22 11.48 1.25
CA VAL A 103 -14.75 11.57 1.28
C VAL A 103 -14.27 11.76 2.72
N LYS A 104 -13.51 10.81 3.24
CA LYS A 104 -12.89 10.86 4.55
C LYS A 104 -11.40 11.17 4.43
N VAL A 105 -11.01 12.37 4.83
CA VAL A 105 -9.60 12.79 4.91
C VAL A 105 -9.03 12.37 6.26
N LEU A 106 -8.06 11.47 6.21
CA LEU A 106 -7.33 10.98 7.38
C LEU A 106 -6.07 11.82 7.60
N THR A 107 -5.78 12.12 8.85
CA THR A 107 -4.63 12.90 9.32
C THR A 107 -3.94 12.16 10.45
N ALA A 108 -2.75 12.60 10.88
CA ALA A 108 -2.06 12.03 12.04
C ALA A 108 -2.95 12.00 13.30
N ASP A 109 -3.87 12.97 13.44
CA ASP A 109 -4.70 13.13 14.62
C ASP A 109 -5.96 12.25 14.63
N ASN A 110 -6.34 11.64 13.51
CA ASN A 110 -7.63 10.95 13.42
C ASN A 110 -7.59 9.56 12.78
N PHE A 111 -6.49 9.16 12.12
CA PHE A 111 -6.46 7.89 11.40
C PHE A 111 -6.70 6.69 12.34
N HIS A 112 -6.26 6.79 13.59
CA HIS A 112 -6.39 5.75 14.62
C HIS A 112 -7.84 5.47 15.06
N HIS A 113 -8.80 6.35 14.71
CA HIS A 113 -10.22 6.06 14.91
C HIS A 113 -10.78 5.06 13.88
N TYR A 114 -10.04 4.81 12.78
CA TYR A 114 -10.51 4.01 11.64
C TYR A 114 -9.55 2.87 11.29
N ALA A 115 -8.25 3.05 11.52
CA ALA A 115 -7.24 2.06 11.22
C ALA A 115 -6.58 1.57 12.52
N ASP A 116 -6.62 0.25 12.73
CA ASP A 116 -5.90 -0.39 13.83
C ASP A 116 -4.44 -0.61 13.42
N ILE A 117 -3.53 0.13 14.05
CA ILE A 117 -2.09 0.05 13.78
C ILE A 117 -1.39 -0.29 15.11
N PRO A 118 -0.78 -1.48 15.24
CA PRO A 118 -0.15 -1.90 16.48
C PRO A 118 0.94 -0.93 16.98
N GLY A 119 1.07 -0.82 18.31
CA GLY A 119 2.03 0.10 18.94
C GLY A 119 3.47 -0.05 18.43
N TYR A 120 3.93 -1.30 18.22
CA TYR A 120 5.29 -1.55 17.73
C TYR A 120 5.53 -1.00 16.31
N ILE A 121 4.50 -0.94 15.46
CA ILE A 121 4.57 -0.29 14.14
C ILE A 121 4.75 1.21 14.33
N MET A 122 3.96 1.81 15.22
CA MET A 122 4.05 3.25 15.50
C MET A 122 5.40 3.63 16.12
N ASP A 123 5.97 2.77 16.94
CA ASP A 123 7.31 2.99 17.50
C ASP A 123 8.40 2.94 16.41
N LYS A 124 8.25 2.05 15.42
CA LYS A 124 9.11 2.01 14.24
C LYS A 124 8.92 3.20 13.30
N VAL A 125 7.72 3.79 13.24
CA VAL A 125 7.49 5.05 12.53
C VAL A 125 8.24 6.18 13.24
N LYS A 126 8.13 6.27 14.57
CA LYS A 126 8.82 7.30 15.38
C LYS A 126 10.35 7.18 15.30
N SER A 127 10.88 5.95 15.24
CA SER A 127 12.32 5.72 15.09
C SER A 127 12.85 5.96 13.66
N GLY A 128 11.94 6.12 12.69
CA GLY A 128 12.29 6.32 11.27
C GLY A 128 12.57 5.01 10.51
N GLU A 129 12.36 3.85 11.12
CA GLU A 129 12.45 2.55 10.45
C GLU A 129 11.32 2.37 9.41
N ILE A 130 10.10 2.80 9.76
CA ILE A 130 8.95 2.82 8.85
C ILE A 130 8.72 4.25 8.35
N THR A 131 8.80 4.43 7.03
CA THR A 131 8.50 5.71 6.39
C THR A 131 7.01 6.01 6.41
N PHE A 132 6.63 7.30 6.34
CA PHE A 132 5.22 7.69 6.19
C PHE A 132 4.56 7.13 4.93
N THR A 133 5.31 6.92 3.85
CA THR A 133 4.80 6.25 2.65
C THR A 133 4.35 4.82 2.97
N HIS A 134 5.17 4.07 3.70
CA HIS A 134 4.82 2.69 4.02
C HIS A 134 3.79 2.58 5.17
N LEU A 135 3.75 3.56 6.08
CA LEU A 135 2.64 3.72 7.01
C LEU A 135 1.31 3.94 6.26
N SER A 136 1.33 4.74 5.19
CA SER A 136 0.16 4.92 4.31
C SER A 136 -0.29 3.59 3.67
N ASP A 137 0.65 2.72 3.28
CA ASP A 137 0.33 1.38 2.80
C ASP A 137 -0.37 0.53 3.87
N LEU A 138 0.16 0.51 5.09
CA LEU A 138 -0.43 -0.21 6.23
C LEU A 138 -1.84 0.30 6.56
N ILE A 139 -2.02 1.63 6.64
CA ILE A 139 -3.32 2.26 6.89
C ILE A 139 -4.30 1.90 5.78
N ARG A 140 -3.90 2.00 4.50
CA ARG A 140 -4.74 1.66 3.35
C ARG A 140 -5.23 0.21 3.42
N MET A 141 -4.32 -0.73 3.65
CA MET A 141 -4.68 -2.15 3.68
C MET A 141 -5.61 -2.45 4.86
N ASN A 142 -5.36 -1.85 6.04
CA ASN A 142 -6.24 -2.03 7.21
C ASN A 142 -7.65 -1.45 6.96
N LEU A 143 -7.75 -0.25 6.38
CA LEU A 143 -9.04 0.38 6.08
C LEU A 143 -9.84 -0.45 5.07
N LEU A 144 -9.21 -0.87 3.97
CA LEU A 144 -9.89 -1.67 2.96
C LEU A 144 -10.25 -3.06 3.49
N LEU A 145 -9.44 -3.63 4.39
CA LEU A 145 -9.77 -4.87 5.10
C LEU A 145 -11.01 -4.72 5.98
N ASN A 146 -11.05 -3.72 6.86
CA ASN A 146 -12.10 -3.61 7.89
C ASN A 146 -13.37 -2.90 7.41
N HIS A 147 -13.23 -1.96 6.48
CA HIS A 147 -14.31 -1.09 6.04
C HIS A 147 -14.63 -1.24 4.56
N GLY A 148 -13.73 -1.77 3.75
CA GLY A 148 -13.88 -1.70 2.30
C GLY A 148 -13.94 -0.25 1.81
N GLY A 149 -14.73 -0.01 0.77
CA GLY A 149 -14.83 1.30 0.14
C GLY A 149 -13.69 1.55 -0.84
N MET A 150 -13.35 2.81 -1.06
CA MET A 150 -12.30 3.22 -2.00
C MET A 150 -11.15 3.90 -1.27
N TRP A 151 -9.92 3.48 -1.52
CA TRP A 151 -8.74 4.29 -1.27
C TRP A 151 -8.42 5.14 -2.50
N LEU A 152 -8.12 6.41 -2.28
CA LEU A 152 -7.64 7.32 -3.29
C LEU A 152 -6.55 8.23 -2.70
N ASP A 153 -5.36 8.23 -3.30
CA ASP A 153 -4.28 9.10 -2.84
C ASP A 153 -4.68 10.59 -2.91
N ALA A 154 -4.24 11.38 -1.94
CA ALA A 154 -4.62 12.79 -1.80
C ALA A 154 -4.21 13.70 -2.98
N THR A 155 -3.33 13.21 -3.85
CA THR A 155 -2.85 13.92 -5.04
C THR A 155 -3.57 13.50 -6.32
N ILE A 156 -4.57 12.61 -6.26
CA ILE A 156 -5.34 12.20 -7.45
C ILE A 156 -6.42 13.23 -7.78
N PHE A 157 -6.39 13.73 -9.02
CA PHE A 157 -7.39 14.65 -9.54
C PHE A 157 -8.55 13.90 -10.22
N THR A 158 -9.75 13.98 -9.64
CA THR A 158 -10.97 13.33 -10.15
C THR A 158 -11.71 14.18 -11.18
N ALA A 159 -11.25 14.22 -12.43
CA ALA A 159 -11.78 15.15 -13.45
C ALA A 159 -13.32 15.09 -13.69
N LYS A 160 -13.96 13.97 -13.36
CA LYS A 160 -15.41 13.75 -13.43
C LYS A 160 -15.87 12.93 -12.23
N GLN A 161 -17.18 12.84 -12.04
CA GLN A 161 -17.78 11.96 -11.03
C GLN A 161 -17.21 10.54 -11.16
N ILE A 162 -16.83 9.95 -10.02
CA ILE A 162 -16.35 8.58 -9.94
C ILE A 162 -17.52 7.64 -10.30
N PRO A 163 -17.38 6.73 -11.28
CA PRO A 163 -18.46 5.83 -11.67
C PRO A 163 -18.92 4.92 -10.52
N GLU A 164 -20.23 4.89 -10.26
CA GLU A 164 -20.85 4.08 -9.20
C GLU A 164 -20.53 2.58 -9.37
N GLU A 165 -20.44 2.10 -10.61
CA GLU A 165 -20.09 0.70 -10.95
C GLU A 165 -18.73 0.23 -10.41
N ILE A 166 -17.83 1.15 -10.04
CA ILE A 166 -16.54 0.80 -9.42
C ILE A 166 -16.77 0.25 -8.00
N PHE A 167 -17.72 0.83 -7.27
CA PHE A 167 -18.07 0.44 -5.90
C PHE A 167 -18.86 -0.86 -5.84
N ASP A 168 -19.42 -1.31 -6.96
CA ASP A 168 -20.11 -2.60 -7.06
C ASP A 168 -19.18 -3.80 -7.26
N ARG A 169 -17.89 -3.56 -7.50
CA ARG A 169 -16.90 -4.62 -7.72
C ARG A 169 -16.33 -5.09 -6.39
N LYS A 170 -16.14 -6.42 -6.24
CA LYS A 170 -15.43 -7.03 -5.10
C LYS A 170 -14.06 -6.42 -4.88
N TYR A 171 -13.37 -6.13 -5.98
CA TYR A 171 -12.09 -5.44 -6.00
C TYR A 171 -11.94 -4.67 -7.32
N PHE A 172 -11.43 -3.45 -7.25
CA PHE A 172 -11.07 -2.63 -8.40
C PHE A 172 -9.78 -1.86 -8.15
N THR A 173 -9.00 -1.67 -9.20
CA THR A 173 -7.81 -0.82 -9.23
C THR A 173 -7.56 -0.44 -10.68
N VAL A 174 -6.80 0.61 -10.92
CA VAL A 174 -6.44 1.02 -12.28
C VAL A 174 -5.24 0.23 -12.78
N LYS A 175 -5.27 -0.12 -14.06
CA LYS A 175 -4.12 -0.65 -14.80
C LYS A 175 -3.65 0.41 -15.78
N HIS A 176 -2.34 0.52 -16.01
CA HIS A 176 -1.84 1.35 -17.10
C HIS A 176 -1.76 0.53 -18.39
N ALA A 177 -2.01 1.17 -19.54
CA ALA A 177 -1.82 0.54 -20.84
C ALA A 177 -0.34 0.15 -20.99
N GLY A 178 -0.10 -1.11 -21.32
CA GLY A 178 1.21 -1.75 -21.30
C GLY A 178 2.26 -0.94 -22.04
N ARG A 179 3.28 -0.50 -21.30
CA ARG A 179 4.53 0.00 -21.87
C ARG A 179 5.52 -1.15 -21.88
N ASP A 180 6.36 -1.23 -22.90
CA ASP A 180 7.52 -2.10 -22.83
C ASP A 180 8.45 -1.61 -21.71
N HIS A 181 9.03 -2.54 -20.94
CA HIS A 181 10.00 -2.27 -19.86
C HIS A 181 9.46 -1.63 -18.56
N VAL A 182 8.30 -2.08 -18.08
CA VAL A 182 7.76 -1.73 -16.75
C VAL A 182 8.67 -2.27 -15.63
N ARG A 183 8.99 -1.44 -14.63
CA ARG A 183 9.87 -1.80 -13.50
C ARG A 183 9.16 -2.21 -12.22
N ASN A 184 7.85 -1.95 -12.10
CA ASN A 184 7.08 -2.36 -10.93
C ASN A 184 6.75 -3.86 -11.00
N VAL A 185 6.56 -4.46 -9.82
CA VAL A 185 6.25 -5.88 -9.67
C VAL A 185 4.90 -6.22 -10.30
N SER A 186 3.95 -5.27 -10.30
CA SER A 186 2.62 -5.44 -10.88
C SER A 186 2.60 -5.53 -12.41
N LYS A 187 3.68 -5.12 -13.10
CA LYS A 187 3.73 -4.95 -14.55
C LYS A 187 2.56 -4.08 -15.06
N GLU A 188 2.28 -2.99 -14.34
CA GLU A 188 1.14 -2.09 -14.56
C GLU A 188 -0.26 -2.73 -14.47
N ARG A 189 -0.38 -3.97 -13.98
CA ARG A 189 -1.69 -4.65 -13.88
C ARG A 189 -2.58 -4.08 -12.78
N TRP A 190 -1.98 -3.42 -11.80
CA TRP A 190 -2.67 -2.81 -10.67
C TRP A 190 -1.82 -1.70 -10.04
N THR A 191 -2.46 -0.80 -9.28
CA THR A 191 -1.81 0.31 -8.57
C THR A 191 -2.28 0.41 -7.12
N GLY A 192 -1.40 0.90 -6.23
CA GLY A 192 -1.74 1.12 -4.82
C GLY A 192 -2.47 2.44 -4.55
N PHE A 193 -2.29 3.46 -5.41
CA PHE A 193 -2.84 4.80 -5.19
C PHE A 193 -4.35 4.92 -5.42
N LEU A 194 -4.97 3.90 -6.06
CA LEU A 194 -6.40 3.81 -6.27
C LEU A 194 -6.82 2.35 -6.18
N GLN A 195 -7.60 2.03 -5.15
CA GLN A 195 -8.13 0.69 -4.91
C GLN A 195 -9.55 0.80 -4.38
N THR A 196 -10.43 -0.08 -4.79
CA THR A 196 -11.76 -0.27 -4.20
C THR A 196 -11.89 -1.72 -3.81
N SER A 197 -12.51 -1.98 -2.67
CA SER A 197 -12.68 -3.34 -2.16
C SER A 197 -13.94 -3.46 -1.33
N GLU A 198 -14.54 -4.64 -1.35
CA GLU A 198 -15.39 -5.08 -0.24
C GLU A 198 -14.50 -5.32 1.01
N SER A 199 -15.11 -5.29 2.20
CA SER A 199 -14.39 -5.63 3.43
C SER A 199 -14.13 -7.13 3.53
N HIS A 200 -13.14 -7.51 4.33
CA HIS A 200 -12.77 -8.88 4.66
C HIS A 200 -12.32 -9.72 3.46
N THR A 201 -11.78 -9.08 2.41
CA THR A 201 -11.16 -9.81 1.30
C THR A 201 -9.82 -10.41 1.72
N ILE A 202 -9.54 -11.62 1.23
CA ILE A 202 -8.24 -12.31 1.41
C ILE A 202 -7.04 -11.45 0.98
N LEU A 203 -7.19 -10.61 -0.05
CA LEU A 203 -6.11 -9.77 -0.56
C LEU A 203 -5.62 -8.78 0.50
N HIS A 204 -6.53 -7.96 1.03
CA HIS A 204 -6.19 -6.96 2.04
C HIS A 204 -5.80 -7.61 3.36
N ASP A 205 -6.42 -8.75 3.71
CA ASP A 205 -6.08 -9.50 4.91
C ASP A 205 -4.64 -10.03 4.86
N PHE A 206 -4.27 -10.67 3.75
CA PHE A 206 -2.91 -11.16 3.53
C PHE A 206 -1.90 -10.02 3.56
N ILE A 207 -2.12 -8.94 2.81
CA ILE A 207 -1.12 -7.86 2.70
C ILE A 207 -0.94 -7.15 4.05
N TYR A 208 -2.04 -6.80 4.73
CA TYR A 208 -1.95 -6.13 6.03
C TYR A 208 -1.19 -6.98 7.06
N HIS A 209 -1.59 -8.24 7.24
CA HIS A 209 -0.94 -9.13 8.20
C HIS A 209 0.48 -9.52 7.79
N PHE A 210 0.77 -9.62 6.49
CA PHE A 210 2.12 -9.83 6.01
C PHE A 210 3.03 -8.64 6.34
N PHE A 211 2.56 -7.40 6.19
CA PHE A 211 3.33 -6.24 6.64
C PHE A 211 3.53 -6.23 8.15
N LEU A 212 2.52 -6.60 8.93
CA LEU A 212 2.68 -6.73 10.37
C LEU A 212 3.75 -7.76 10.72
N GLU A 213 3.70 -8.95 10.12
CA GLU A 213 4.68 -10.03 10.34
C GLU A 213 6.08 -9.63 9.89
N TYR A 214 6.18 -8.99 8.72
CA TYR A 214 7.42 -8.44 8.20
C TYR A 214 8.07 -7.49 9.23
N TRP A 215 7.32 -6.54 9.77
CA TRP A 215 7.86 -5.56 10.71
C TRP A 215 8.08 -6.07 12.14
N LYS A 216 7.62 -7.28 12.49
CA LYS A 216 8.07 -7.94 13.73
C LYS A 216 9.54 -8.35 13.62
N ASN A 217 9.92 -8.85 12.44
CA ASN A 217 11.21 -9.51 12.22
C ASN A 217 12.26 -8.58 11.59
N GLN A 218 11.81 -7.57 10.83
CA GLN A 218 12.69 -6.74 10.01
C GLN A 218 12.93 -5.34 10.59
N LYS A 219 14.10 -4.79 10.27
CA LYS A 219 14.55 -3.44 10.70
C LYS A 219 14.57 -2.41 9.58
N ILE A 220 14.55 -2.87 8.34
CA ILE A 220 14.53 -2.03 7.15
C ILE A 220 13.54 -2.62 6.14
N LEU A 221 13.10 -1.83 5.17
CA LEU A 221 12.29 -2.32 4.06
C LEU A 221 13.18 -2.94 2.97
N ILE A 222 12.87 -4.18 2.56
CA ILE A 222 13.64 -4.92 1.54
C ILE A 222 13.60 -4.24 0.17
N HIS A 223 12.47 -3.59 -0.12
CA HIS A 223 12.27 -2.85 -1.35
C HIS A 223 11.15 -1.83 -1.20
N TYR A 224 11.32 -0.62 -1.74
CA TYR A 224 10.32 0.45 -1.68
C TYR A 224 8.96 0.05 -2.28
N LEU A 225 8.96 -0.82 -3.30
CA LEU A 225 7.76 -1.40 -3.90
C LEU A 225 7.50 -2.81 -3.35
N LEU A 226 7.44 -2.97 -2.03
CA LEU A 226 7.08 -4.25 -1.39
C LEU A 226 5.58 -4.56 -1.53
N ILE A 227 4.75 -3.52 -1.68
CA ILE A 227 3.34 -3.65 -1.99
C ILE A 227 3.13 -4.17 -3.41
#